data_AF-A0A257GT66-F1
#
_entry.id   AF-A0A257GT66-F1
#
_cell.length_a   1.000
_cell.length_b   1.000
_cell.length_c   1.000
_cell.angle_alpha   90.00
_cell.angle_beta   90.00
_cell.angle_gamma   90.00
#
_symmetry.space_group_name_H-M   'P 1'
#
loop_
_entity.id
_entity.type
_entity.pdbx_description
1 polymer ?
#
loop_
_entity_poly.entity_id
_entity_poly.type
_entity_poly.pdbx_seq_one_letter_code
_entity_poly.pdbx_strand_id
1 'polypeptide(L)'
;TKRADLVNGFLKLNGIDPQTSLNLDFLRSAPTIQDRQDLSVAWRGVRDTVMVMFTRMGTHRIDDGNAIFGDLALSNDIDQRGVSVDWSHRLTPQSSLSLLVSQQQGQGKQANQDSWQRQYLLQYMLSPTSKSNVVVGLRHGQYERPGLSYAENAVYATYGIRF
;
A
#
# COMPACT_ATOMS: atom_id res chain seq x y z
N THR A 1 35.25 5.39 40.32
CA THR A 1 35.45 6.81 39.96
C THR A 1 36.51 6.98 38.87
N LYS A 2 37.70 6.37 38.99
CA LYS A 2 38.80 6.42 37.97
C LYS A 2 38.41 6.16 36.49
N ARG A 3 37.44 5.27 36.23
CA ARG A 3 36.94 4.99 34.86
C ARG A 3 36.16 6.18 34.28
N ALA A 4 35.38 6.87 35.09
CA ALA A 4 34.60 8.03 34.65
C ALA A 4 35.53 9.20 34.28
N ASP A 5 36.60 9.39 35.05
CA ASP A 5 37.58 10.45 34.79
C ASP A 5 38.36 10.22 33.49
N LEU A 6 38.74 8.97 33.20
CA LEU A 6 39.40 8.60 31.95
C LEU A 6 38.49 8.80 30.72
N VAL A 7 37.21 8.45 30.83
CA VAL A 7 36.23 8.64 29.75
C VAL A 7 36.00 10.14 29.50
N ASN A 8 35.86 10.93 30.56
CA ASN A 8 35.72 12.39 30.44
C ASN A 8 36.97 13.04 29.83
N GLY A 9 38.17 12.54 30.17
CA GLY A 9 39.42 12.97 29.56
C GLY A 9 39.47 12.64 28.06
N PHE A 10 39.07 11.44 27.66
CA PHE A 10 39.00 11.01 26.26
C PHE A 10 38.00 11.85 25.44
N LEU A 11 36.83 12.16 26.00
CA LEU A 11 35.83 13.00 25.34
C LEU A 11 36.33 14.44 25.13
N LYS A 12 36.95 15.03 26.17
CA LYS A 12 37.56 16.37 26.06
C LYS A 12 38.69 16.45 25.03
N LEU A 13 39.53 15.41 24.96
CA LEU A 13 40.60 15.31 23.96
C LEU A 13 40.08 15.25 22.52
N ASN A 14 38.87 14.75 22.31
CA ASN A 14 38.20 14.72 21.02
C ASN A 14 37.26 15.94 20.80
N GLY A 15 37.36 16.97 21.64
CA GLY A 15 36.59 18.21 21.52
C GLY A 15 35.11 18.09 21.92
N ILE A 16 34.73 17.01 22.62
CA ILE A 16 33.36 16.75 23.04
C ILE A 16 33.23 17.10 24.53
N ASP A 17 32.39 18.09 24.86
CA ASP A 17 32.16 18.49 26.24
C ASP A 17 31.38 17.38 26.99
N PRO A 18 31.98 16.76 28.03
CA PRO A 18 31.33 15.68 28.80
C PRO A 18 30.13 16.14 29.63
N GLN A 19 29.91 17.45 29.79
CA GLN A 19 28.76 18.04 30.46
C GLN A 19 27.67 18.51 29.48
N THR A 20 27.86 18.29 28.18
CA THR A 20 26.79 18.52 27.20
C THR A 20 25.61 17.64 27.57
N SER A 21 24.49 18.23 27.92
CA SER A 21 23.22 17.52 28.05
C SER A 21 22.95 16.83 26.71
N LEU A 22 23.06 15.49 26.68
CA LEU A 22 22.61 14.69 25.56
C LEU A 22 21.12 14.99 25.37
N ASN A 23 20.81 15.79 24.36
CA ASN A 23 19.44 15.96 23.91
C ASN A 23 19.03 14.61 23.29
N LEU A 24 18.49 13.73 24.14
CA LEU A 24 17.81 12.52 23.72
C LEU A 24 16.51 12.98 23.07
N ASP A 25 16.61 13.49 21.83
CA ASP A 25 15.46 13.94 21.07
C ASP A 25 14.53 12.73 20.93
N PHE A 26 13.43 12.77 21.68
CA PHE A 26 12.41 11.73 21.63
C PHE A 26 11.83 11.69 20.21
N LEU A 27 11.40 10.51 19.75
CA LEU A 27 10.69 10.38 18.48
C LEU A 27 9.49 11.35 18.50
N ARG A 28 9.60 12.47 17.78
CA ARG A 28 8.53 13.46 17.67
C ARG A 28 7.47 12.90 16.74
N SER A 29 6.43 12.29 17.32
CA SER A 29 5.23 11.91 16.59
C SER A 29 4.27 13.10 16.58
N ALA A 30 3.83 13.50 15.39
CA ALA A 30 2.76 14.47 15.25
C ALA A 30 1.42 13.74 15.13
N PRO A 31 0.34 14.24 15.76
CA PRO A 31 -0.98 13.65 15.61
C PRO A 31 -1.51 13.80 14.17
N THR A 32 -2.09 12.72 13.65
CA THR A 32 -2.67 12.64 12.30
C THR A 32 -4.14 12.25 12.38
N ILE A 33 -4.93 12.75 11.43
CA ILE A 33 -6.31 12.33 11.19
C ILE A 33 -6.33 11.56 9.87
N GLN A 34 -7.08 10.47 9.86
CA GLN A 34 -7.31 9.67 8.68
C GLN A 34 -8.83 9.56 8.46
N ASP A 35 -9.29 10.14 7.35
CA ASP A 35 -10.67 10.05 6.90
C ASP A 35 -10.78 8.99 5.82
N ARG A 36 -11.72 8.06 5.98
CA ARG A 36 -11.95 6.98 5.02
C ARG A 36 -13.42 6.87 4.64
N GLN A 37 -13.68 6.77 3.34
CA GLN A 37 -15.00 6.54 2.76
C GLN A 37 -14.91 5.35 1.80
N ASP A 38 -15.78 4.37 2.03
CA ASP A 38 -15.90 3.19 1.19
C ASP A 38 -17.33 3.07 0.69
N LEU A 39 -17.48 2.83 -0.61
CA LEU A 39 -18.75 2.52 -1.25
C LEU A 39 -18.60 1.23 -2.03
N SER A 40 -19.49 0.27 -1.81
CA SER A 40 -19.52 -0.98 -2.57
C SER A 40 -20.92 -1.26 -3.11
N VAL A 41 -20.95 -1.80 -4.32
CA VAL A 41 -22.17 -2.27 -4.97
C VAL A 41 -21.89 -3.66 -5.51
N ALA A 42 -22.77 -4.61 -5.22
CA ALA A 42 -22.69 -5.95 -5.73
C ALA A 42 -23.98 -6.31 -6.48
N TRP A 43 -23.81 -6.84 -7.68
CA TRP A 43 -24.88 -7.41 -8.48
C TRP A 43 -24.61 -8.89 -8.68
N ARG A 44 -25.61 -9.72 -8.38
CA ARG A 44 -25.54 -11.18 -8.52
C ARG A 44 -26.66 -11.66 -9.43
N GLY A 45 -26.26 -12.21 -10.56
CA GLY A 45 -27.12 -12.99 -11.45
C GLY A 45 -27.03 -14.50 -11.16
N VAL A 46 -27.54 -15.30 -12.09
CA VAL A 46 -27.53 -16.77 -11.98
C VAL A 46 -26.13 -17.37 -12.17
N ARG A 47 -25.35 -16.79 -13.09
CA ARG A 47 -23.97 -17.23 -13.40
C ARG A 47 -22.94 -16.12 -13.24
N ASP A 48 -23.39 -14.87 -13.20
CA ASP A 48 -22.54 -13.69 -13.14
C ASP A 48 -22.61 -13.04 -11.77
N THR A 49 -21.48 -12.56 -11.28
CA THR A 49 -21.43 -11.66 -10.12
C THR A 49 -20.47 -10.53 -10.46
N VAL A 50 -20.95 -9.31 -10.31
CA VAL A 50 -20.16 -8.08 -10.48
C VAL A 50 -20.14 -7.37 -9.14
N MET A 51 -18.96 -6.96 -8.70
CA MET A 51 -18.78 -6.11 -7.54
C MET A 51 -17.97 -4.89 -7.96
N VAL A 52 -18.40 -3.72 -7.54
CA VAL A 52 -17.69 -2.47 -7.73
C VAL A 52 -17.41 -1.89 -6.36
N MET A 53 -16.17 -1.47 -6.13
CA MET A 53 -15.76 -0.78 -4.92
C MET A 53 -15.12 0.55 -5.25
N PHE A 54 -15.50 1.58 -4.53
CA PHE A 54 -14.86 2.88 -4.53
C PHE A 54 -14.32 3.16 -3.13
N THR A 55 -13.10 3.63 -3.06
CA THR A 55 -12.43 3.97 -1.80
C THR A 55 -11.84 5.35 -1.91
N ARG A 56 -11.94 6.13 -0.83
CA ARG A 56 -11.25 7.41 -0.66
C ARG A 56 -10.68 7.46 0.74
N MET A 57 -9.42 7.86 0.85
CA MET A 57 -8.69 7.97 2.09
C MET A 57 -7.86 9.24 2.09
N GLY A 58 -8.11 10.14 3.03
CA GLY A 58 -7.30 11.33 3.26
C GLY A 58 -6.57 11.20 4.58
N THR A 59 -5.27 11.45 4.61
CA THR A 59 -4.49 11.52 5.85
C THR A 59 -3.85 12.88 5.95
N HIS A 60 -4.18 13.64 7.00
CA HIS A 60 -3.62 14.95 7.24
C HIS A 60 -3.13 15.11 8.68
N ARG A 61 -2.14 15.97 8.89
CA ARG A 61 -1.61 16.29 10.22
C ARG A 61 -2.50 17.33 10.92
N ILE A 62 -2.66 17.24 12.24
CA ILE A 62 -3.44 18.23 13.03
C ILE A 62 -2.62 19.48 13.37
N ASP A 63 -1.30 19.32 13.48
CA ASP A 63 -0.40 20.41 13.89
C ASP A 63 0.10 21.24 12.70
N ASP A 64 -0.11 22.55 12.74
CA ASP A 64 0.39 23.55 11.78
C ASP A 64 1.83 24.01 12.10
N GLY A 65 2.41 23.56 13.22
CA GLY A 65 3.78 23.92 13.61
C GLY A 65 4.82 23.36 12.65
N ASN A 66 5.84 24.18 12.36
CA ASN A 66 7.08 23.90 11.58
C ASN A 66 7.85 22.66 12.08
N ALA A 67 7.27 21.47 11.98
CA ALA A 67 7.94 20.23 12.32
C ALA A 67 8.67 19.74 11.07
N ILE A 68 9.99 19.85 11.10
CA ILE A 68 10.92 19.36 10.07
C ILE A 68 11.12 17.83 10.22
N PHE A 69 10.29 17.15 11.02
CA PHE A 69 10.52 15.78 11.50
C PHE A 69 9.21 14.95 11.54
N GLY A 70 9.28 13.66 11.18
CA GLY A 70 8.16 12.70 11.17
C GLY A 70 7.75 12.18 9.78
N ASP A 71 6.85 11.18 9.72
CA ASP A 71 6.43 10.49 8.48
C ASP A 71 5.73 11.40 7.45
N LEU A 72 5.23 12.56 7.89
CA LEU A 72 4.58 13.60 7.07
C LEU A 72 5.42 14.88 6.97
N ALA A 73 6.71 14.85 7.31
CA ALA A 73 7.59 16.04 7.26
C ALA A 73 7.75 16.63 5.85
N LEU A 74 7.54 15.81 4.80
CA LEU A 74 7.62 16.21 3.40
C LEU A 74 6.25 16.48 2.76
N SER A 75 5.14 16.03 3.35
CA SER A 75 3.80 16.28 2.81
C SER A 75 2.81 16.18 3.96
N ASN A 76 2.10 17.27 4.27
CA ASN A 76 1.19 17.37 5.40
C ASN A 76 -0.22 16.82 5.10
N ASP A 77 -0.45 16.30 3.89
CA ASP A 77 -1.73 15.80 3.41
C ASP A 77 -1.53 14.81 2.25
N ILE A 78 -2.11 13.63 2.37
CA ILE A 78 -2.07 12.55 1.38
C ILE A 78 -3.51 12.12 1.09
N ASP A 79 -3.97 12.29 -0.15
CA ASP A 79 -5.28 11.79 -0.62
C ASP A 79 -5.06 10.58 -1.53
N GLN A 80 -5.68 9.46 -1.18
CA GLN A 80 -5.68 8.24 -1.96
C GLN A 80 -7.10 7.89 -2.38
N ARG A 81 -7.29 7.60 -3.65
CA ARG A 81 -8.59 7.24 -4.22
C ARG A 81 -8.44 5.96 -5.03
N GLY A 82 -9.41 5.08 -4.92
CA GLY A 82 -9.40 3.79 -5.58
C GLY A 82 -10.75 3.45 -6.17
N VAL A 83 -10.72 2.75 -7.30
CA VAL A 83 -11.87 2.02 -7.84
C VAL A 83 -11.43 0.62 -8.21
N SER A 84 -12.24 -0.39 -7.87
CA SER A 84 -12.09 -1.74 -8.39
C SER A 84 -13.40 -2.29 -8.91
N VAL A 85 -13.30 -3.10 -9.95
CA VAL A 85 -14.41 -3.85 -10.53
C VAL A 85 -13.99 -5.31 -10.59
N ASP A 86 -14.74 -6.15 -9.91
CA ASP A 86 -14.58 -7.59 -9.86
C ASP A 86 -15.77 -8.23 -10.57
N TRP A 87 -15.53 -8.87 -11.70
CA TRP A 87 -16.52 -9.68 -12.40
C TRP A 87 -16.14 -11.15 -12.31
N SER A 88 -17.13 -12.01 -12.07
CA SER A 88 -16.98 -13.45 -12.11
C SER A 88 -18.13 -14.07 -12.87
N HIS A 89 -17.81 -15.06 -13.70
CA HIS A 89 -18.76 -15.79 -14.53
C HIS A 89 -18.55 -17.30 -14.37
N ARG A 90 -19.64 -18.00 -14.07
CA ARG A 90 -19.66 -19.46 -13.98
C ARG A 90 -19.88 -20.07 -15.36
N LEU A 91 -18.82 -20.63 -15.93
CA LEU A 91 -18.85 -21.33 -17.21
C LEU A 91 -19.54 -22.70 -17.08
N THR A 92 -19.17 -23.45 -16.04
CA THR A 92 -19.77 -24.76 -15.69
C THR A 92 -19.89 -24.88 -14.17
N PRO A 93 -20.56 -25.92 -13.62
CA PRO A 93 -20.55 -26.15 -12.17
C PRO A 93 -19.15 -26.32 -11.57
N GLN A 94 -18.15 -26.68 -12.39
CA GLN A 94 -16.78 -26.96 -11.97
C GLN A 94 -15.77 -25.90 -12.45
N SER A 95 -16.18 -24.92 -13.26
CA SER A 95 -15.28 -23.90 -13.80
C SER A 95 -15.87 -22.50 -13.80
N SER A 96 -15.00 -21.52 -13.56
CA SER A 96 -15.35 -20.11 -13.54
C SER A 96 -14.23 -19.24 -14.11
N LEU A 97 -14.63 -18.10 -14.63
CA LEU A 97 -13.74 -17.04 -15.09
C LEU A 97 -13.94 -15.83 -14.19
N SER A 98 -12.87 -15.15 -13.80
CA SER A 98 -12.94 -13.89 -13.07
C SER A 98 -12.02 -12.85 -13.68
N LEU A 99 -12.48 -11.61 -13.70
CA LEU A 99 -11.73 -10.43 -14.12
C LEU A 99 -11.78 -9.42 -12.98
N LEU A 100 -10.61 -8.98 -12.53
CA LEU A 100 -10.44 -7.85 -11.64
C LEU A 100 -9.78 -6.73 -12.43
N VAL A 101 -10.38 -5.54 -12.39
CA VAL A 101 -9.78 -4.30 -12.87
C VAL A 101 -9.75 -3.33 -11.70
N SER A 102 -8.59 -2.77 -11.40
CA SER A 102 -8.48 -1.75 -10.37
C SER A 102 -7.60 -0.59 -10.80
N GLN A 103 -7.93 0.57 -10.26
CA GLN A 103 -7.12 1.78 -10.39
C GLN A 103 -7.05 2.46 -9.03
N GLN A 104 -5.85 2.85 -8.65
CA GLN A 104 -5.58 3.65 -7.47
C GLN A 104 -4.78 4.88 -7.87
N GLN A 105 -5.15 6.02 -7.32
CA GLN A 105 -4.43 7.27 -7.44
C GLN A 105 -4.01 7.73 -6.04
N GLY A 106 -2.76 8.10 -5.88
CA GLY A 106 -2.25 8.82 -4.71
C GLY A 106 -1.84 10.23 -5.10
N GLN A 107 -2.26 11.23 -4.33
CA GLN A 107 -1.87 12.63 -4.48
C GLN A 107 -1.24 13.11 -3.18
N GLY A 108 -0.14 13.86 -3.30
CA GLY A 108 0.47 14.60 -2.20
C GLY A 108 0.57 16.09 -2.56
N LYS A 109 0.73 16.97 -1.55
CA LYS A 109 0.70 18.43 -1.77
C LYS A 109 1.92 19.01 -2.51
N GLN A 110 3.01 18.27 -2.69
CA GLN A 110 4.17 18.76 -3.45
C GLN A 110 4.12 18.38 -4.93
N ALA A 111 4.71 19.20 -5.79
CA ALA A 111 4.90 18.87 -7.20
C ALA A 111 5.63 17.52 -7.34
N ASN A 112 5.16 16.67 -8.27
CA ASN A 112 5.64 15.31 -8.54
C ASN A 112 5.27 14.21 -7.53
N GLN A 113 4.33 14.46 -6.60
CA GLN A 113 3.83 13.43 -5.66
C GLN A 113 2.56 12.71 -6.15
N ASP A 114 2.14 12.95 -7.39
CA ASP A 114 1.05 12.22 -8.01
C ASP A 114 1.51 10.83 -8.48
N SER A 115 0.75 9.80 -8.12
CA SER A 115 0.99 8.44 -8.57
C SER A 115 -0.30 7.74 -8.98
N TRP A 116 -0.21 6.92 -10.01
CA TRP A 116 -1.29 6.12 -10.55
C TRP A 116 -0.85 4.67 -10.61
N GLN A 117 -1.70 3.78 -10.13
CA GLN A 117 -1.51 2.34 -10.24
C GLN A 117 -2.75 1.73 -10.88
N ARG A 118 -2.57 0.98 -11.95
CA ARG A 118 -3.64 0.24 -12.63
C ARG A 118 -3.30 -1.24 -12.62
N GLN A 119 -4.28 -2.09 -12.37
CA GLN A 119 -4.11 -3.53 -12.40
C GLN A 119 -5.28 -4.19 -13.14
N TYR A 120 -4.94 -5.14 -13.99
CA TYR A 120 -5.86 -6.01 -14.69
C TYR A 120 -5.46 -7.43 -14.36
N LEU A 121 -6.41 -8.23 -13.90
CA LEU A 121 -6.18 -9.62 -13.53
C LEU A 121 -7.30 -10.47 -14.09
N LEU A 122 -6.96 -11.37 -15.01
CA LEU A 122 -7.86 -12.38 -15.55
C LEU A 122 -7.48 -13.73 -14.96
N GLN A 123 -8.45 -14.45 -14.40
CA GLN A 123 -8.22 -15.77 -13.82
C GLN A 123 -9.26 -16.78 -14.31
N TYR A 124 -8.78 -17.96 -14.63
CA TYR A 124 -9.62 -19.13 -14.89
C TYR A 124 -9.42 -20.12 -13.76
N MET A 125 -10.53 -20.56 -13.16
CA MET A 125 -10.53 -21.55 -12.08
C MET A 125 -11.29 -22.79 -12.53
N LEU A 126 -10.68 -23.95 -12.33
CA LEU A 126 -11.25 -25.26 -12.64
C LEU A 126 -11.10 -26.18 -11.43
N SER A 127 -12.15 -26.91 -11.08
CA SER A 127 -12.13 -27.94 -10.05
C SER A 127 -12.45 -29.31 -10.68
N PRO A 128 -11.46 -30.01 -11.26
CA PRO A 128 -11.69 -31.26 -12.00
C PRO A 128 -12.28 -32.36 -11.11
N THR A 129 -11.93 -32.37 -9.82
CA THR A 129 -12.48 -33.28 -8.82
C THR A 129 -12.86 -32.50 -7.57
N SER A 130 -13.59 -33.12 -6.63
CA SER A 130 -13.88 -32.50 -5.32
C SER A 130 -12.62 -32.28 -4.46
N LYS A 131 -11.49 -32.86 -4.85
CA LYS A 131 -10.21 -32.81 -4.13
C LYS A 131 -9.13 -32.01 -4.85
N SER A 132 -9.37 -31.52 -6.07
CA SER A 132 -8.36 -30.81 -6.86
C SER A 132 -8.88 -29.50 -7.42
N ASN A 133 -8.02 -28.48 -7.40
CA ASN A 133 -8.29 -27.17 -7.97
C ASN A 133 -7.10 -26.69 -8.80
N VAL A 134 -7.39 -26.11 -9.97
CA VAL A 134 -6.44 -25.49 -10.87
C VAL A 134 -6.85 -24.04 -11.02
N VAL A 135 -5.91 -23.11 -10.87
CA VAL A 135 -6.08 -21.69 -11.16
C VAL A 135 -5.01 -21.29 -12.15
N VAL A 136 -5.41 -20.64 -13.24
CA VAL A 136 -4.49 -20.02 -14.19
C VAL A 136 -4.82 -18.53 -14.22
N GLY A 137 -3.81 -17.68 -14.14
CA GLY A 137 -3.97 -16.24 -14.06
C GLY A 137 -3.03 -15.49 -14.98
N LEU A 138 -3.55 -14.38 -15.51
CA LEU A 138 -2.81 -13.37 -16.26
C LEU A 138 -2.97 -12.04 -15.54
N ARG A 139 -1.87 -11.38 -15.23
CA ARG A 139 -1.86 -10.08 -14.56
C ARG A 139 -1.08 -9.07 -15.40
N HIS A 140 -1.67 -7.89 -15.58
CA HIS A 140 -0.99 -6.70 -16.05
C HIS A 140 -1.08 -5.63 -14.96
N GLY A 141 0.06 -5.06 -14.56
CA GLY A 141 0.14 -3.95 -13.63
C GLY A 141 0.89 -2.80 -14.26
N GLN A 142 0.42 -1.58 -14.06
CA GLN A 142 1.08 -0.37 -14.53
C GLN A 142 1.15 0.63 -13.38
N TYR A 143 2.31 1.25 -13.22
CA TYR A 143 2.53 2.32 -12.27
C TYR A 143 3.11 3.53 -12.97
N GLU A 144 2.56 4.69 -12.66
CA GLU A 144 2.95 5.96 -13.26
C GLU A 144 3.11 7.01 -12.17
N ARG A 145 4.18 7.80 -12.25
CA ARG A 145 4.36 9.07 -11.54
C ARG A 145 5.15 10.03 -12.43
N PRO A 146 5.12 11.35 -12.19
CA PRO A 146 5.98 12.29 -12.92
C PRO A 146 7.46 11.86 -12.86
N GLY A 147 8.06 11.64 -14.04
CA GLY A 147 9.46 11.23 -14.18
C GLY A 147 9.76 9.74 -14.00
N LEU A 148 8.78 8.88 -13.72
CA LEU A 148 8.98 7.42 -13.64
C LEU A 148 7.69 6.65 -13.93
N SER A 149 7.73 5.72 -14.89
CA SER A 149 6.65 4.76 -15.12
C SER A 149 7.21 3.36 -15.32
N TYR A 150 6.49 2.33 -14.89
CA TYR A 150 6.81 0.95 -15.19
C TYR A 150 5.54 0.13 -15.40
N ALA A 151 5.68 -0.97 -16.15
CA ALA A 151 4.63 -1.95 -16.35
C ALA A 151 5.16 -3.36 -16.11
N GLU A 152 4.32 -4.21 -15.54
CA GLU A 152 4.62 -5.61 -15.24
C GLU A 152 3.54 -6.51 -15.85
N ASN A 153 3.97 -7.61 -16.45
CA ASN A 153 3.09 -8.66 -16.93
C ASN A 153 3.50 -9.98 -16.28
N ALA A 154 2.54 -10.73 -15.77
CA ALA A 154 2.79 -12.02 -15.15
C ALA A 154 1.75 -13.04 -15.61
N VAL A 155 2.24 -14.25 -15.86
CA VAL A 155 1.41 -15.44 -16.08
C VAL A 155 1.74 -16.42 -14.97
N TYR A 156 0.71 -16.96 -14.32
CA TYR A 156 0.90 -17.92 -13.25
C TYR A 156 -0.13 -19.03 -13.32
N ALA A 157 0.25 -20.18 -12.79
CA ALA A 157 -0.63 -21.31 -12.60
C ALA A 157 -0.43 -21.86 -11.19
N THR A 158 -1.52 -22.26 -10.55
CA THR A 158 -1.53 -22.85 -9.23
C THR A 158 -2.38 -24.10 -9.26
N TYR A 159 -1.84 -25.18 -8.71
CA TYR A 159 -2.55 -26.45 -8.57
C TYR A 159 -2.59 -26.83 -7.09
N GLY A 160 -3.79 -27.12 -6.59
CA GLY A 160 -4.02 -27.53 -5.20
C GLY A 160 -4.70 -28.90 -5.14
N ILE A 161 -4.28 -29.72 -4.17
CA ILE A 161 -4.91 -30.99 -3.81
C ILE A 161 -5.28 -30.96 -2.33
N ARG A 162 -6.45 -31.50 -1.99
CA ARG A 162 -6.88 -31.78 -0.61
C ARG A 162 -6.94 -33.29 -0.39
N PHE A 163 -6.40 -33.77 0.73
CA PHE A 163 -6.31 -35.20 1.06
C PHE A 163 -7.47 -35.64 1.95
#